data_AF-U5GZT6-F1
#
_entry.id   AF-U5GZT6-F1
#
_cell.length_a   1.000
_cell.length_b   1.000
_cell.length_c   1.000
_cell.angle_alpha   90.00
_cell.angle_beta   90.00
_cell.angle_gamma   90.00
#
_symmetry.space_group_name_H-M   'P 1'
#
loop_
_entity.id
_entity.type
_entity.pdbx_description
1 polymer ?
#
loop_
_entity_poly.entity_id
_entity_poly.type
_entity_poly.pdbx_seq_one_letter_code
_entity_poly.pdbx_strand_id
1 'polypeptide(L)'
;MLAAIDACPTHRHSGSAMLAAIGRWALLLLGLATIVSVTVVDAAAISNATTNGTATANTTNTNAANTMTTYQDDLGFYNVTPGGGRWLTYAVDGTLLGEPINVVVSADSDPLIMTEAGLNDWLLSIQYGAEFLNVSLGTKQKADLGDGNGRRNQSEILRYNYFDTIYGTLHESVNGGSHVRIWNQNGPTADSGAWFIAASVEYPAAMGHLIKPNGYDLGRDEVVGNATMKNGTISPATNRTFSATSQLIQFLPANSSANINHDIETDGNVAILTVKVTNNGSANASAKSGSMASMLTFMPLQAKILVMASTVLSIAFALLL
;
A
#
# COMPACT_ATOMS: atom_id res chain seq x y z
N MET A 1 -17.45 -40.93 -54.05
CA MET A 1 -17.42 -42.25 -53.39
C MET A 1 -15.95 -42.57 -53.17
N LEU A 2 -15.38 -42.13 -52.03
CA LEU A 2 -15.01 -42.97 -50.86
C LEU A 2 -14.19 -44.20 -51.27
N ALA A 3 -13.04 -44.57 -50.71
CA ALA A 3 -12.12 -44.00 -49.74
C ALA A 3 -10.82 -44.83 -49.90
N ALA A 4 -9.65 -44.22 -49.74
CA ALA A 4 -8.40 -44.97 -49.61
C ALA A 4 -8.15 -45.30 -48.14
N ILE A 5 -7.90 -46.58 -47.90
CA ILE A 5 -7.46 -47.19 -46.65
C ILE A 5 -5.94 -47.12 -46.68
N ASP A 6 -5.29 -46.58 -45.65
CA ASP A 6 -3.93 -47.00 -45.35
C ASP A 6 -3.56 -46.84 -43.87
N ALA A 7 -2.52 -47.58 -43.53
CA ALA A 7 -2.20 -48.24 -42.27
C ALA A 7 -2.04 -47.41 -40.99
N CYS A 8 -2.35 -48.12 -39.89
CA CYS A 8 -1.87 -47.90 -38.53
C CYS A 8 -0.32 -48.00 -38.47
N PRO A 9 0.31 -47.26 -37.53
CA PRO A 9 1.09 -47.96 -36.52
C PRO A 9 0.82 -47.47 -35.10
N THR A 10 0.78 -48.46 -34.21
CA THR A 10 0.61 -48.36 -32.76
C THR A 10 1.72 -47.56 -32.10
N HIS A 11 1.36 -46.55 -31.30
CA HIS A 11 2.25 -45.98 -30.28
C HIS A 11 1.67 -46.21 -28.88
N ARG A 12 2.44 -46.95 -28.08
CA ARG A 12 2.22 -47.16 -26.65
C ARG A 12 2.38 -45.85 -25.90
N HIS A 13 1.35 -45.39 -25.19
CA HIS A 13 1.52 -44.41 -24.12
C HIS A 13 1.85 -45.16 -22.83
N SER A 14 3.11 -45.08 -22.42
CA SER A 14 3.54 -45.48 -21.08
C SER A 14 3.25 -44.32 -20.12
N GLY A 15 2.50 -44.61 -19.07
CA GLY A 15 2.29 -43.71 -17.94
C GLY A 15 3.59 -43.58 -17.16
N SER A 16 4.31 -42.48 -17.37
CA SER A 16 5.50 -42.09 -16.58
C SER A 16 5.80 -40.61 -16.79
N ALA A 17 4.87 -39.72 -16.42
CA ALA A 17 5.14 -38.28 -16.37
C ALA A 17 4.32 -37.56 -15.28
N MET A 18 3.95 -38.27 -14.22
CA MET A 18 3.13 -37.70 -13.15
C MET A 18 3.57 -38.27 -11.80
N LEU A 19 4.87 -38.16 -11.48
CA LEU A 19 5.41 -38.55 -10.16
C LEU A 19 6.77 -37.90 -9.81
N ALA A 20 7.20 -36.86 -10.53
CA ALA A 20 8.48 -36.17 -10.28
C ALA A 20 8.34 -34.71 -9.79
N ALA A 21 7.16 -34.30 -9.31
CA ALA A 21 6.91 -32.93 -8.84
C ALA A 21 6.35 -32.83 -7.41
N ILE A 22 6.42 -33.90 -6.61
CA ILE A 22 5.87 -33.95 -5.23
C ILE A 22 7.00 -34.02 -4.16
N GLY A 23 8.27 -34.09 -4.59
CA GLY A 23 9.41 -34.30 -3.69
C GLY A 23 10.18 -33.07 -3.23
N ARG A 24 9.70 -31.83 -3.50
CA ARG A 24 10.43 -30.59 -3.14
C ARG A 24 9.62 -29.55 -2.35
N TRP A 25 8.48 -29.97 -1.77
CA TRP A 25 7.63 -29.11 -0.93
C TRP A 25 7.47 -29.59 0.51
N ALA A 26 8.35 -30.50 0.98
CA ALA A 26 8.33 -31.01 2.35
C ALA A 26 9.37 -30.35 3.29
N LEU A 27 10.04 -29.25 2.87
CA LEU A 27 11.06 -28.56 3.68
C LEU A 27 10.73 -27.09 4.01
N LEU A 28 9.45 -26.71 3.98
CA LEU A 28 8.97 -25.40 4.41
C LEU A 28 7.93 -25.53 5.54
N LEU A 29 8.11 -26.52 6.41
CA LEU A 29 7.29 -26.78 7.60
C LEU A 29 8.12 -26.92 8.89
N LEU A 30 9.37 -26.43 8.89
CA LEU A 30 10.13 -26.13 10.11
C LEU A 30 10.62 -24.68 10.07
N GLY A 31 9.75 -23.78 10.47
CA GLY A 31 10.06 -22.36 10.60
C GLY A 31 9.03 -21.60 11.44
N LEU A 32 8.31 -22.29 12.33
CA LEU A 32 7.55 -21.68 13.41
C LEU A 32 8.34 -21.81 14.70
N ALA A 33 8.33 -20.72 15.47
CA ALA A 33 8.87 -20.54 16.81
C ALA A 33 10.39 -20.27 16.92
N THR A 34 10.77 -19.00 16.74
CA THR A 34 11.73 -18.36 17.66
C THR A 34 11.20 -17.00 18.10
N ILE A 35 10.79 -16.92 19.36
CA ILE A 35 10.59 -15.66 20.07
C ILE A 35 11.98 -15.20 20.48
N VAL A 36 12.51 -14.14 19.88
CA VAL A 36 13.71 -13.46 20.40
C VAL A 36 13.25 -12.25 21.18
N SER A 37 13.30 -12.38 22.51
CA SER A 37 13.25 -11.26 23.43
C SER A 37 14.53 -10.43 23.24
N VAL A 38 14.41 -9.21 22.70
CA VAL A 38 15.52 -8.26 22.72
C VAL A 38 15.35 -7.37 23.94
N THR A 39 16.25 -7.55 24.90
CA THR A 39 16.45 -6.65 26.04
C THR A 39 17.00 -5.32 25.54
N VAL A 40 16.37 -4.23 25.95
CA VAL A 40 16.87 -2.87 25.77
C VAL A 40 18.20 -2.75 26.54
N VAL A 41 19.28 -2.42 25.85
CA VAL A 41 20.53 -2.00 26.49
C VAL A 41 20.63 -0.50 26.32
N ASP A 42 20.58 0.22 27.44
CA ASP A 42 20.89 1.63 27.54
C ASP A 42 22.29 1.91 26.99
N ALA A 43 22.41 2.93 26.16
CA ALA A 43 23.67 3.61 25.87
C ALA A 43 23.44 5.12 25.90
N ALA A 44 23.47 5.68 27.10
CA ALA A 44 23.78 7.08 27.31
C ALA A 44 25.30 7.26 27.25
N ALA A 45 25.80 8.13 26.35
CA ALA A 45 26.70 9.25 26.69
C ALA A 45 27.40 9.88 25.46
N ILE A 46 27.08 11.17 25.25
CA ILE A 46 28.00 12.34 25.15
C ILE A 46 29.08 12.36 24.05
N SER A 47 29.00 13.33 23.13
CA SER A 47 29.88 14.52 23.21
C SER A 47 29.52 15.64 22.23
N ASN A 48 29.54 16.84 22.79
CA ASN A 48 29.43 18.14 22.13
C ASN A 48 30.60 18.37 21.16
N ALA A 49 30.30 18.94 20.00
CA ALA A 49 31.26 19.79 19.29
C ALA A 49 30.51 21.01 18.72
N THR A 50 30.59 22.10 19.47
CA THR A 50 30.24 23.46 19.06
C THR A 50 31.38 23.98 18.19
N THR A 51 31.10 24.40 16.96
CA THR A 51 31.97 25.35 16.24
C THR A 51 31.12 26.38 15.51
N ASN A 52 31.12 27.58 16.09
CA ASN A 52 30.71 28.82 15.42
C ASN A 52 31.67 29.09 14.25
N GLY A 53 31.10 29.37 13.08
CA GLY A 53 31.83 29.83 11.90
C GLY A 53 30.94 30.71 11.04
N THR A 54 30.93 32.00 11.33
CA THR A 54 30.43 33.07 10.46
C THR A 54 31.39 33.29 9.28
N ALA A 55 30.90 33.12 8.04
CA ALA A 55 31.50 33.65 6.82
C ALA A 55 30.38 33.82 5.78
N THR A 56 29.79 35.02 5.68
CA THR A 56 30.09 36.06 4.68
C THR A 56 29.91 35.57 3.24
N ALA A 57 28.86 36.11 2.61
CA ALA A 57 28.51 35.93 1.21
C ALA A 57 29.68 36.21 0.27
N ASN A 58 29.86 35.33 -0.72
CA ASN A 58 30.55 35.68 -1.96
C ASN A 58 29.78 35.07 -3.13
N THR A 59 29.17 35.96 -3.90
CA THR A 59 28.47 35.71 -5.15
C THR A 59 29.48 35.38 -6.25
N THR A 60 29.45 34.15 -6.74
CA THR A 60 29.96 33.83 -8.07
C THR A 60 28.94 32.97 -8.80
N ASN A 61 28.47 33.57 -9.89
CA ASN A 61 27.45 33.09 -10.80
C ASN A 61 28.03 31.96 -11.66
N THR A 62 27.65 30.71 -11.39
CA THR A 62 27.82 29.60 -12.32
C THR A 62 26.48 28.92 -12.49
N ASN A 63 25.92 29.03 -13.70
CA ASN A 63 24.73 28.34 -14.17
C ASN A 63 24.98 26.81 -14.23
N ALA A 64 25.09 26.17 -13.07
CA ALA A 64 24.70 24.79 -12.89
C ALA A 64 23.24 24.84 -12.46
N ALA A 65 22.33 24.32 -13.28
CA ALA A 65 20.93 24.16 -12.91
C ALA A 65 20.88 23.27 -11.67
N ASN A 66 20.83 23.92 -10.50
CA ASN A 66 20.56 23.32 -9.22
C ASN A 66 19.16 22.71 -9.34
N THR A 67 19.09 21.40 -9.61
CA THR A 67 17.85 20.67 -9.77
C THR A 67 17.29 20.44 -8.38
N MET A 68 16.89 21.54 -7.73
CA MET A 68 16.25 21.54 -6.43
C MET A 68 14.91 20.83 -6.57
N THR A 69 14.52 20.08 -5.53
CA THR A 69 13.17 19.60 -5.30
C THR A 69 12.22 20.80 -5.33
N THR A 70 11.62 21.09 -6.48
CA THR A 70 10.65 22.17 -6.61
C THR A 70 9.32 21.71 -6.01
N TYR A 71 8.89 22.39 -4.95
CA TYR A 71 7.54 22.24 -4.41
C TYR A 71 6.53 22.56 -5.51
N GLN A 72 5.55 21.69 -5.70
CA GLN A 72 4.47 21.93 -6.63
C GLN A 72 3.39 22.72 -5.89
N ASP A 73 3.50 24.05 -5.88
CA ASP A 73 2.59 24.94 -5.13
C ASP A 73 1.11 24.65 -5.41
N ASP A 74 0.76 24.27 -6.65
CA ASP A 74 -0.63 23.99 -7.06
C ASP A 74 -1.11 22.56 -6.74
N LEU A 75 -0.20 21.67 -6.28
CA LEU A 75 -0.49 20.26 -6.01
C LEU A 75 -0.29 19.86 -4.55
N GLY A 76 0.45 20.67 -3.77
CA GLY A 76 0.69 20.44 -2.35
C GLY A 76 1.65 19.30 -2.03
N PHE A 77 2.70 19.10 -2.84
CA PHE A 77 3.81 18.16 -2.55
C PHE A 77 5.06 18.48 -3.39
N TYR A 78 6.21 17.88 -3.05
CA TYR A 78 7.43 17.96 -3.87
C TYR A 78 7.50 16.80 -4.86
N ASN A 79 7.85 17.08 -6.11
CA ASN A 79 8.05 16.00 -7.10
C ASN A 79 9.19 15.08 -6.64
N VAL A 80 8.97 13.76 -6.73
CA VAL A 80 9.90 12.73 -6.25
C VAL A 80 11.17 12.62 -7.10
N THR A 81 11.09 12.91 -8.41
CA THR A 81 12.19 12.64 -9.35
C THR A 81 13.44 13.49 -9.11
N PRO A 82 13.36 14.82 -8.91
CA PRO A 82 14.54 15.67 -8.65
C PRO A 82 15.39 15.21 -7.46
N GLY A 83 14.76 14.66 -6.42
CA GLY A 83 15.44 14.14 -5.23
C GLY A 83 15.95 12.70 -5.34
N GLY A 84 15.88 12.10 -6.54
CA GLY A 84 16.29 10.70 -6.77
C GLY A 84 15.22 9.65 -6.49
N GLY A 85 14.02 10.08 -6.11
CA GLY A 85 12.85 9.21 -5.95
C GLY A 85 12.21 8.83 -7.29
N ARG A 86 11.13 8.04 -7.23
CA ARG A 86 10.38 7.62 -8.42
C ARG A 86 8.91 7.34 -8.10
N TRP A 87 8.04 7.47 -9.10
CA TRP A 87 6.60 7.19 -9.01
C TRP A 87 6.23 5.68 -8.99
N LEU A 88 7.18 4.85 -8.56
CA LEU A 88 7.05 3.40 -8.45
C LEU A 88 7.65 2.95 -7.11
N THR A 89 6.96 2.07 -6.40
CA THR A 89 7.50 1.39 -5.22
C THR A 89 8.65 0.46 -5.61
N TYR A 90 9.30 -0.20 -4.65
CA TYR A 90 10.21 -1.32 -4.86
C TYR A 90 9.52 -2.56 -4.31
N ALA A 91 8.85 -3.30 -5.20
CA ALA A 91 8.02 -4.45 -4.85
C ALA A 91 8.83 -5.74 -4.71
N VAL A 92 9.93 -5.86 -5.47
CA VAL A 92 10.80 -7.05 -5.47
C VAL A 92 12.23 -6.64 -5.16
N ASP A 93 12.76 -7.13 -4.04
CA ASP A 93 14.12 -6.84 -3.58
C ASP A 93 15.16 -7.17 -4.66
N GLY A 94 16.15 -6.29 -4.82
CA GLY A 94 17.22 -6.43 -5.82
C GLY A 94 16.79 -6.08 -7.26
N THR A 95 15.55 -5.68 -7.49
CA THR A 95 15.05 -5.26 -8.82
C THR A 95 14.59 -3.80 -8.83
N LEU A 96 14.22 -3.33 -10.02
CA LEU A 96 13.50 -2.08 -10.22
C LEU A 96 11.99 -2.28 -10.38
N LEU A 97 11.45 -3.48 -10.17
CA LEU A 97 10.00 -3.71 -10.27
C LEU A 97 9.26 -3.08 -9.11
N GLY A 98 8.16 -2.39 -9.42
CA GLY A 98 7.38 -1.61 -8.47
C GLY A 98 5.90 -1.55 -8.81
N GLU A 99 5.10 -1.25 -7.80
CA GLU A 99 3.72 -0.83 -7.97
C GLU A 99 3.68 0.69 -8.24
N PRO A 100 2.78 1.17 -9.11
CA PRO A 100 2.50 2.59 -9.29
C PRO A 100 2.14 3.28 -7.98
N ILE A 101 2.85 4.37 -7.67
CA ILE A 101 2.38 5.35 -6.69
C ILE A 101 1.42 6.27 -7.45
N ASN A 102 0.16 5.88 -7.48
CA ASN A 102 -0.87 6.41 -8.39
C ASN A 102 -1.92 7.29 -7.69
N VAL A 103 -1.77 7.53 -6.39
CA VAL A 103 -2.58 8.51 -5.63
C VAL A 103 -1.68 9.33 -4.72
N VAL A 104 -1.95 10.64 -4.61
CA VAL A 104 -1.35 11.53 -3.62
C VAL A 104 -2.45 12.25 -2.85
N VAL A 105 -2.39 12.24 -1.53
CA VAL A 105 -3.19 13.12 -0.67
C VAL A 105 -2.37 14.37 -0.41
N SER A 106 -2.78 15.47 -1.03
CA SER A 106 -2.10 16.75 -1.04
C SER A 106 -1.99 17.36 0.37
N ALA A 107 -0.87 18.05 0.62
CA ALA A 107 -0.66 18.86 1.81
C ALA A 107 -1.63 20.04 1.94
N ASP A 108 -2.32 20.41 0.86
CA ASP A 108 -3.38 21.44 0.86
C ASP A 108 -4.70 20.92 1.46
N SER A 109 -4.75 19.65 1.87
CA SER A 109 -5.88 19.08 2.60
C SER A 109 -6.00 19.69 4.00
N ASP A 110 -7.12 19.43 4.67
CA ASP A 110 -7.33 19.82 6.06
C ASP A 110 -6.16 19.31 6.94
N PRO A 111 -5.61 20.14 7.87
CA PRO A 111 -4.46 19.75 8.70
C PRO A 111 -4.65 18.44 9.46
N LEU A 112 -5.90 18.06 9.78
CA LEU A 112 -6.19 16.76 10.38
C LEU A 112 -5.72 15.60 9.50
N ILE A 113 -5.87 15.70 8.18
CA ILE A 113 -5.52 14.66 7.20
C ILE A 113 -4.01 14.45 7.13
N MET A 114 -3.21 15.45 7.49
CA MET A 114 -1.75 15.34 7.56
C MET A 114 -1.26 14.61 8.84
N THR A 115 -2.18 14.13 9.67
CA THR A 115 -1.88 13.25 10.81
C THR A 115 -2.25 11.80 10.46
N GLU A 116 -1.50 10.83 10.98
CA GLU A 116 -1.80 9.40 10.79
C GLU A 116 -3.23 9.04 11.26
N ALA A 117 -3.68 9.63 12.38
CA ALA A 117 -5.03 9.41 12.90
C ALA A 117 -6.12 9.98 11.98
N GLY A 118 -5.92 11.18 11.44
CA GLY A 118 -6.89 11.80 10.53
C GLY A 118 -6.90 11.17 9.15
N LEU A 119 -5.74 10.76 8.64
CA LEU A 119 -5.62 9.98 7.41
C LEU A 119 -6.41 8.67 7.56
N ASN A 120 -6.17 7.92 8.64
CA ASN A 120 -6.88 6.66 8.88
C ASN A 120 -8.39 6.83 9.06
N ASP A 121 -8.82 7.89 9.75
CA ASP A 121 -10.25 8.21 9.90
C ASP A 121 -10.93 8.49 8.55
N TRP A 122 -10.23 9.20 7.65
CA TRP A 122 -10.71 9.45 6.29
C TRP A 122 -10.64 8.21 5.40
N LEU A 123 -9.56 7.42 5.44
CA LEU A 123 -9.45 6.17 4.69
C LEU A 123 -10.57 5.19 5.08
N LEU A 124 -10.92 5.15 6.38
CA LEU A 124 -12.04 4.36 6.85
C LEU A 124 -13.39 4.85 6.30
N SER A 125 -13.58 6.17 6.14
CA SER A 125 -14.80 6.73 5.54
C SER A 125 -14.95 6.38 4.05
N ILE A 126 -13.85 6.09 3.36
CA ILE A 126 -13.82 5.63 1.96
C ILE A 126 -13.61 4.10 1.84
N GLN A 127 -13.90 3.36 2.92
CA GLN A 127 -13.92 1.89 3.01
C GLN A 127 -12.55 1.20 3.00
N TYR A 128 -11.46 1.88 3.34
CA TYR A 128 -10.15 1.25 3.53
C TYR A 128 -9.87 1.10 5.04
N GLY A 129 -9.69 -0.15 5.48
CA GLY A 129 -9.43 -0.47 6.88
C GLY A 129 -8.18 -1.35 7.04
N ALA A 130 -7.70 -1.42 8.28
CA ALA A 130 -6.56 -2.28 8.62
C ALA A 130 -6.86 -3.75 8.31
N GLU A 131 -5.82 -4.49 7.93
CA GLU A 131 -5.93 -5.92 7.63
C GLU A 131 -6.45 -6.71 8.83
N PHE A 132 -7.36 -7.65 8.57
CA PHE A 132 -7.92 -8.50 9.60
C PHE A 132 -6.81 -9.31 10.30
N LEU A 133 -6.75 -9.20 11.63
CA LEU A 133 -5.73 -9.83 12.49
C LEU A 133 -4.27 -9.43 12.18
N ASN A 134 -4.03 -8.35 11.42
CA ASN A 134 -2.68 -7.92 11.03
C ASN A 134 -1.87 -9.02 10.31
N VAL A 135 -2.56 -9.99 9.69
CA VAL A 135 -1.94 -11.01 8.85
C VAL A 135 -1.82 -10.42 7.46
N SER A 136 -0.66 -9.83 7.17
CA SER A 136 -0.40 -9.23 5.88
C SER A 136 -0.15 -10.30 4.81
N LEU A 137 -1.08 -10.42 3.87
CA LEU A 137 -0.90 -11.19 2.64
C LEU A 137 -0.20 -10.30 1.61
N GLY A 138 1.09 -10.05 1.82
CA GLY A 138 1.91 -9.24 0.92
C GLY A 138 3.24 -8.85 1.56
N THR A 139 4.32 -8.87 0.78
CA THR A 139 5.61 -8.36 1.27
C THR A 139 5.56 -6.85 1.45
N LYS A 140 6.18 -6.35 2.52
CA LYS A 140 6.35 -4.91 2.70
C LYS A 140 7.16 -4.33 1.54
N GLN A 141 6.65 -3.29 0.93
CA GLN A 141 7.33 -2.59 -0.15
C GLN A 141 8.02 -1.34 0.36
N LYS A 142 9.03 -0.90 -0.38
CA LYS A 142 9.73 0.37 -0.12
C LYS A 142 9.32 1.41 -1.16
N ALA A 143 9.41 2.70 -0.83
CA ALA A 143 9.34 3.79 -1.80
C ALA A 143 10.42 4.82 -1.49
N ASP A 144 10.89 5.51 -2.52
CA ASP A 144 11.77 6.67 -2.39
C ASP A 144 11.02 7.88 -2.94
N LEU A 145 10.67 8.81 -2.06
CA LEU A 145 9.85 9.97 -2.38
C LEU A 145 10.70 11.20 -2.77
N GLY A 146 12.01 11.03 -2.98
CA GLY A 146 12.90 12.14 -3.34
C GLY A 146 13.05 13.18 -2.24
N ASP A 147 12.78 12.80 -0.99
CA ASP A 147 12.76 13.69 0.17
C ASP A 147 14.04 13.65 1.01
N GLY A 148 15.02 12.87 0.57
CA GLY A 148 16.29 12.70 1.28
C GLY A 148 16.26 11.59 2.32
N ASN A 149 15.13 10.90 2.52
CA ASN A 149 15.07 9.69 3.35
C ASN A 149 15.53 8.42 2.62
N GLY A 150 15.68 8.49 1.30
CA GLY A 150 15.92 7.32 0.44
C GLY A 150 14.76 6.33 0.47
N ARG A 151 15.06 5.05 0.27
CA ARG A 151 14.04 3.98 0.26
C ARG A 151 13.51 3.70 1.66
N ARG A 152 12.23 3.98 1.89
CA ARG A 152 11.52 3.75 3.15
C ARG A 152 10.45 2.68 3.01
N ASN A 153 10.30 1.82 4.01
CA ASN A 153 9.18 0.88 4.07
C ASN A 153 7.86 1.65 4.13
N GLN A 154 6.80 1.08 3.58
CA GLN A 154 5.43 1.57 3.76
C GLN A 154 5.10 1.76 5.24
N SER A 155 4.31 2.80 5.57
CA SER A 155 3.77 3.02 6.91
C SER A 155 2.72 1.96 7.25
N GLU A 156 1.83 1.70 6.30
CA GLU A 156 0.70 0.80 6.46
C GLU A 156 0.27 0.14 5.14
N ILE A 157 -0.57 -0.88 5.26
CA ILE A 157 -1.36 -1.47 4.19
C ILE A 157 -2.81 -1.53 4.67
N LEU A 158 -3.72 -0.96 3.89
CA LEU A 158 -5.15 -1.01 4.16
C LEU A 158 -5.86 -1.72 3.01
N ARG A 159 -6.90 -2.47 3.33
CA ARG A 159 -7.70 -3.24 2.37
C ARG A 159 -9.13 -2.72 2.34
N TYR A 160 -9.78 -2.85 1.20
CA TYR A 160 -11.19 -2.53 1.06
C TYR A 160 -12.02 -3.39 2.03
N ASN A 161 -12.86 -2.74 2.81
CA ASN A 161 -13.60 -3.37 3.90
C ASN A 161 -15.07 -3.68 3.55
N TYR A 162 -15.52 -3.42 2.32
CA TYR A 162 -16.90 -3.70 1.90
C TYR A 162 -17.98 -3.19 2.87
N PHE A 163 -17.80 -2.01 3.46
CA PHE A 163 -18.73 -1.42 4.45
C PHE A 163 -18.80 -2.17 5.78
N ASP A 164 -17.90 -3.12 6.03
CA ASP A 164 -17.77 -3.86 7.29
C ASP A 164 -16.38 -3.61 7.90
N THR A 165 -16.34 -2.74 8.91
CA THR A 165 -15.09 -2.36 9.58
C THR A 165 -14.47 -3.46 10.45
N ILE A 166 -15.18 -4.56 10.68
CA ILE A 166 -14.75 -5.65 11.57
C ILE A 166 -14.32 -6.88 10.77
N TYR A 167 -15.12 -7.30 9.78
CA TYR A 167 -14.89 -8.52 8.98
C TYR A 167 -14.69 -8.25 7.49
N GLY A 168 -14.77 -6.99 7.06
CA GLY A 168 -14.67 -6.60 5.66
C GLY A 168 -13.36 -6.97 4.99
N THR A 169 -12.24 -6.70 5.66
CA THR A 169 -10.91 -6.98 5.12
C THR A 169 -10.61 -8.49 5.08
N LEU A 170 -11.32 -9.31 5.87
CA LEU A 170 -11.33 -10.77 5.73
C LEU A 170 -12.07 -11.20 4.45
N HIS A 171 -13.20 -10.56 4.13
CA HIS A 171 -13.92 -10.82 2.87
C HIS A 171 -13.07 -10.41 1.66
N GLU A 172 -12.30 -9.34 1.76
CA GLU A 172 -11.33 -8.95 0.72
C GLU A 172 -10.31 -10.05 0.48
N SER A 173 -9.72 -10.62 1.54
CA SER A 173 -8.76 -11.72 1.38
C SER A 173 -9.36 -12.92 0.64
N VAL A 174 -10.65 -13.20 0.88
CA VAL A 174 -11.36 -14.33 0.24
C VAL A 174 -11.87 -14.01 -1.16
N ASN A 175 -12.26 -12.77 -1.46
CA ASN A 175 -12.95 -12.37 -2.69
C ASN A 175 -12.09 -11.53 -3.66
N GLY A 176 -10.97 -11.01 -3.18
CA GLY A 176 -10.11 -10.05 -3.87
C GLY A 176 -10.75 -8.67 -3.94
N GLY A 177 -9.97 -7.62 -3.73
CA GLY A 177 -10.46 -6.26 -3.79
C GLY A 177 -9.32 -5.25 -3.90
N SER A 178 -9.68 -3.99 -3.66
CA SER A 178 -8.71 -2.90 -3.66
C SER A 178 -7.90 -2.90 -2.36
N HIS A 179 -6.62 -2.57 -2.46
CA HIS A 179 -5.77 -2.28 -1.31
C HIS A 179 -4.88 -1.06 -1.60
N VAL A 180 -4.41 -0.44 -0.52
CA VAL A 180 -3.52 0.73 -0.57
C VAL A 180 -2.29 0.51 0.30
N ARG A 181 -1.12 0.91 -0.22
CA ARG A 181 0.13 1.04 0.54
C ARG A 181 0.48 2.51 0.63
N ILE A 182 0.98 2.96 1.78
CA ILE A 182 1.09 4.39 2.08
C ILE A 182 2.50 4.75 2.53
N TRP A 183 2.93 5.95 2.13
CA TRP A 183 4.16 6.61 2.53
C TRP A 183 3.91 8.09 2.80
N ASN A 184 4.73 8.71 3.64
CA ASN A 184 4.67 10.14 3.96
C ASN A 184 5.91 10.85 3.44
N GLN A 185 5.75 12.00 2.79
CA GLN A 185 6.87 12.83 2.34
C GLN A 185 7.29 13.80 3.45
N ASN A 186 8.25 13.36 4.27
CA ASN A 186 8.69 14.06 5.48
C ASN A 186 10.22 14.07 5.64
N GLY A 187 10.93 14.06 4.51
CA GLY A 187 12.37 13.98 4.52
C GLY A 187 13.07 15.33 4.62
N PRO A 188 14.36 15.33 5.01
CA PRO A 188 15.11 16.54 5.31
C PRO A 188 15.33 17.48 4.12
N THR A 189 15.13 17.01 2.88
CA THR A 189 15.33 17.82 1.67
C THR A 189 14.03 18.15 0.93
N ALA A 190 12.91 17.54 1.33
CA ALA A 190 11.56 17.87 0.85
C ALA A 190 10.52 17.32 1.83
N ASP A 191 10.03 18.17 2.74
CA ASP A 191 8.97 17.85 3.68
C ASP A 191 7.72 18.63 3.31
N SER A 192 6.75 17.95 2.71
CA SER A 192 5.41 18.52 2.44
C SER A 192 4.36 18.04 3.44
N GLY A 193 4.61 16.91 4.11
CA GLY A 193 3.61 16.18 4.88
C GLY A 193 2.59 15.41 4.03
N ALA A 194 2.64 15.50 2.69
CA ALA A 194 1.71 14.80 1.80
C ALA A 194 1.83 13.28 1.90
N TRP A 195 0.73 12.57 1.62
CA TRP A 195 0.71 11.12 1.61
C TRP A 195 0.75 10.57 0.19
N PHE A 196 1.66 9.65 -0.05
CA PHE A 196 1.84 8.96 -1.33
C PHE A 196 1.30 7.55 -1.21
N ILE A 197 0.43 7.16 -2.15
CA ILE A 197 -0.35 5.94 -2.07
C ILE A 197 -0.15 5.12 -3.35
N ALA A 198 0.18 3.84 -3.18
CA ALA A 198 0.08 2.84 -4.24
C ALA A 198 -1.22 2.07 -4.05
N ALA A 199 -2.18 2.29 -4.95
CA ALA A 199 -3.47 1.63 -4.96
C ALA A 199 -3.53 0.56 -6.05
N SER A 200 -4.06 -0.62 -5.73
CA SER A 200 -4.23 -1.69 -6.71
C SER A 200 -5.41 -2.60 -6.36
N VAL A 201 -5.90 -3.36 -7.36
CA VAL A 201 -6.94 -4.37 -7.18
C VAL A 201 -6.37 -5.76 -7.45
N GLU A 202 -6.56 -6.66 -6.49
CA GLU A 202 -6.13 -8.06 -6.55
C GLU A 202 -7.30 -9.01 -6.84
N TYR A 203 -6.97 -10.17 -7.41
CA TYR A 203 -7.85 -11.33 -7.40
C TYR A 203 -7.95 -11.95 -5.99
N PRO A 204 -8.97 -12.78 -5.72
CA PRO A 204 -9.08 -13.51 -4.46
C PRO A 204 -7.89 -14.43 -4.16
N ALA A 205 -7.76 -14.84 -2.89
CA ALA A 205 -6.74 -15.80 -2.43
C ALA A 205 -6.70 -17.10 -3.25
N ALA A 206 -7.86 -17.58 -3.75
CA ALA A 206 -7.94 -18.77 -4.61
C ALA A 206 -7.16 -18.63 -5.93
N MET A 207 -6.84 -17.40 -6.33
CA MET A 207 -6.03 -17.05 -7.50
C MET A 207 -4.68 -16.44 -7.09
N GLY A 208 -4.27 -16.59 -5.83
CA GLY A 208 -2.96 -16.18 -5.32
C GLY A 208 -2.76 -14.68 -5.16
N HIS A 209 -3.83 -13.89 -5.01
CA HIS A 209 -3.74 -12.42 -4.90
C HIS A 209 -3.01 -11.75 -6.06
N LEU A 210 -3.10 -12.32 -7.27
CA LEU A 210 -2.54 -11.69 -8.46
C LEU A 210 -3.24 -10.36 -8.74
N ILE A 211 -2.47 -9.34 -9.14
CA ILE A 211 -3.04 -8.07 -9.61
C ILE A 211 -3.94 -8.34 -10.82
N LYS A 212 -5.16 -7.79 -10.80
CA LYS A 212 -6.10 -7.92 -11.92
C LYS A 212 -5.55 -7.23 -13.18
N PRO A 213 -5.99 -7.63 -14.39
CA PRO A 213 -5.79 -6.79 -15.58
C PRO A 213 -6.28 -5.37 -15.31
N ASN A 214 -5.47 -4.36 -15.66
CA ASN A 214 -5.71 -2.95 -15.34
C ASN A 214 -5.83 -2.65 -13.83
N GLY A 215 -5.31 -3.53 -12.96
CA GLY A 215 -5.56 -3.50 -11.52
C GLY A 215 -5.01 -2.25 -10.82
N TYR A 216 -3.96 -1.64 -11.35
CA TYR A 216 -3.42 -0.39 -10.79
C TYR A 216 -4.33 0.81 -11.08
N ASP A 217 -4.80 0.97 -12.32
CA ASP A 217 -5.72 2.07 -12.66
C ASP A 217 -7.09 1.85 -12.00
N LEU A 218 -7.58 0.61 -11.96
CA LEU A 218 -8.79 0.26 -11.21
C LEU A 218 -8.65 0.60 -9.71
N GLY A 219 -7.51 0.34 -9.09
CA GLY A 219 -7.28 0.64 -7.68
C GLY A 219 -7.31 2.15 -7.40
N ARG A 220 -6.61 2.94 -8.23
CA ARG A 220 -6.65 4.40 -8.18
C ARG A 220 -8.09 4.91 -8.35
N ASP A 221 -8.79 4.44 -9.37
CA ASP A 221 -10.13 4.90 -9.71
C ASP A 221 -11.14 4.53 -8.61
N GLU A 222 -10.97 3.40 -7.93
CA GLU A 222 -11.78 3.01 -6.77
C GLU A 222 -11.54 3.92 -5.56
N VAL A 223 -10.28 4.23 -5.23
CA VAL A 223 -9.93 5.21 -4.18
C VAL A 223 -10.56 6.58 -4.49
N VAL A 224 -10.37 7.08 -5.71
CA VAL A 224 -10.86 8.41 -6.13
C VAL A 224 -12.38 8.44 -6.21
N GLY A 225 -13.01 7.41 -6.75
CA GLY A 225 -14.47 7.29 -6.85
C GLY A 225 -15.12 7.32 -5.47
N ASN A 226 -14.59 6.55 -4.52
CA ASN A 226 -15.09 6.55 -3.14
C ASN A 226 -14.83 7.89 -2.43
N ALA A 227 -13.69 8.54 -2.67
CA ALA A 227 -13.34 9.80 -2.03
C ALA A 227 -14.19 11.00 -2.50
N THR A 228 -14.56 11.03 -3.79
CA THR A 228 -15.18 12.19 -4.45
C THR A 228 -16.71 12.11 -4.50
N MET A 229 -17.34 11.30 -3.64
CA MET A 229 -18.79 11.17 -3.55
C MET A 229 -19.47 12.54 -3.34
N LYS A 230 -20.55 12.79 -4.10
CA LYS A 230 -21.24 14.11 -4.12
C LYS A 230 -21.64 14.64 -2.75
N ASN A 231 -22.02 13.76 -1.82
CA ASN A 231 -22.45 14.12 -0.46
C ASN A 231 -21.33 14.01 0.57
N GLY A 232 -20.08 13.85 0.11
CA GLY A 232 -18.95 13.49 0.96
C GLY A 232 -19.00 12.04 1.44
N THR A 233 -18.09 11.72 2.36
CA THR A 233 -18.03 10.44 3.06
C THR A 233 -18.08 10.65 4.56
N ILE A 234 -18.55 9.63 5.30
CA ILE A 234 -18.70 9.71 6.76
C ILE A 234 -17.89 8.59 7.39
N SER A 235 -16.99 8.93 8.31
CA SER A 235 -16.27 7.92 9.08
C SER A 235 -17.22 7.17 10.01
N PRO A 236 -17.25 5.83 9.97
CA PRO A 236 -18.02 5.05 10.92
C PRO A 236 -17.43 5.09 12.34
N ALA A 237 -16.16 5.50 12.52
CA ALA A 237 -15.52 5.56 13.82
C ALA A 237 -15.79 6.87 14.56
N THR A 238 -15.76 8.00 13.86
CA THR A 238 -15.84 9.34 14.49
C THR A 238 -17.11 10.11 14.13
N ASN A 239 -17.89 9.61 13.16
CA ASN A 239 -19.01 10.30 12.54
C ASN A 239 -18.60 11.63 11.88
N ARG A 240 -17.31 11.80 11.56
CA ARG A 240 -16.75 12.93 10.83
C ARG A 240 -17.16 12.85 9.37
N THR A 241 -17.52 13.99 8.78
CA THR A 241 -17.82 14.09 7.36
C THR A 241 -16.66 14.73 6.61
N PHE A 242 -16.30 14.13 5.48
CA PHE A 242 -15.23 14.59 4.60
C PHE A 242 -15.79 14.89 3.22
N SER A 243 -15.18 15.83 2.51
CA SER A 243 -15.32 15.98 1.06
C SER A 243 -13.95 15.97 0.42
N ALA A 244 -13.85 15.49 -0.82
CA ALA A 244 -12.60 15.50 -1.56
C ALA A 244 -12.81 15.96 -3.00
N THR A 245 -11.79 16.64 -3.53
CA THR A 245 -11.65 16.91 -4.97
C THR A 245 -10.45 16.14 -5.51
N SER A 246 -10.50 15.74 -6.77
CA SER A 246 -9.40 15.09 -7.45
C SER A 246 -8.98 15.85 -8.71
N GLN A 247 -7.70 15.78 -9.04
CA GLN A 247 -7.15 16.14 -10.34
C GLN A 247 -6.22 15.01 -10.80
N LEU A 248 -6.25 14.66 -12.08
CA LEU A 248 -5.36 13.66 -12.67
C LEU A 248 -4.19 14.36 -13.35
N ILE A 249 -2.97 13.99 -12.95
CA ILE A 249 -1.73 14.50 -13.52
C ILE A 249 -0.88 13.31 -13.95
N GLN A 250 -0.33 13.35 -15.17
CA GLN A 250 0.48 12.27 -15.70
C GLN A 250 1.92 12.36 -15.19
N PHE A 251 2.31 11.50 -14.25
CA PHE A 251 3.68 11.40 -13.73
C PHE A 251 4.41 10.11 -14.14
N LEU A 252 3.67 9.11 -14.58
CA LEU A 252 4.20 7.86 -15.13
C LEU A 252 4.07 7.88 -16.67
N PRO A 253 4.90 7.12 -17.40
CA PRO A 253 4.72 6.96 -18.85
C PRO A 253 3.39 6.26 -19.15
N ALA A 254 2.52 6.89 -19.95
CA ALA A 254 1.26 6.31 -20.36
C ALA A 254 1.47 5.11 -21.30
N ASN A 255 0.58 4.12 -21.21
CA ASN A 255 0.60 2.87 -21.98
C ASN A 255 1.95 2.15 -21.89
N SER A 256 2.50 2.08 -20.67
CA SER A 256 3.78 1.46 -20.40
C SER A 256 3.70 0.56 -19.19
N SER A 257 4.30 -0.62 -19.29
CA SER A 257 4.56 -1.54 -18.19
C SER A 257 6.01 -1.47 -17.69
N ALA A 258 6.80 -0.50 -18.16
CA ALA A 258 8.23 -0.43 -17.89
C ALA A 258 8.50 -0.32 -16.39
N ASN A 259 9.17 -1.33 -15.83
CA ASN A 259 9.44 -1.49 -14.40
C ASN A 259 8.19 -1.61 -13.51
N ILE A 260 7.01 -1.79 -14.09
CA ILE A 260 5.77 -2.05 -13.36
C ILE A 260 5.69 -3.55 -13.06
N ASN A 261 5.43 -3.87 -11.80
CA ASN A 261 5.28 -5.24 -11.35
C ASN A 261 4.09 -5.91 -12.06
N HIS A 262 4.23 -7.19 -12.43
CA HIS A 262 3.28 -7.97 -13.25
C HIS A 262 3.13 -7.56 -14.72
N ASP A 263 3.97 -6.67 -15.25
CA ASP A 263 3.94 -6.26 -16.68
C ASP A 263 2.57 -5.69 -17.12
N ILE A 264 1.91 -4.96 -16.21
CA ILE A 264 0.60 -4.35 -16.45
C ILE A 264 0.83 -2.91 -16.90
N GLU A 265 0.34 -2.57 -18.08
CA GLU A 265 0.32 -1.19 -18.57
C GLU A 265 -0.64 -0.33 -17.73
N THR A 266 -0.29 0.94 -17.53
CA THR A 266 -1.17 1.96 -16.92
C THR A 266 -1.35 3.15 -17.86
N ASP A 267 -2.38 3.95 -17.61
CA ASP A 267 -2.59 5.23 -18.29
C ASP A 267 -1.58 6.32 -17.89
N GLY A 268 -0.70 6.04 -16.94
CA GLY A 268 0.35 6.94 -16.45
C GLY A 268 -0.12 8.03 -15.49
N ASN A 269 -1.42 8.10 -15.20
CA ASN A 269 -2.01 9.13 -14.36
C ASN A 269 -1.81 8.85 -12.87
N VAL A 270 -1.65 9.92 -12.11
CA VAL A 270 -1.68 9.94 -10.65
C VAL A 270 -2.82 10.87 -10.24
N ALA A 271 -3.66 10.41 -9.34
CA ALA A 271 -4.73 11.24 -8.78
C ALA A 271 -4.22 12.03 -7.58
N ILE A 272 -4.35 13.36 -7.65
CA ILE A 272 -4.03 14.26 -6.55
C ILE A 272 -5.34 14.63 -5.85
N LEU A 273 -5.48 14.18 -4.60
CA LEU A 273 -6.66 14.39 -3.77
C LEU A 273 -6.41 15.54 -2.79
N THR A 274 -7.36 16.48 -2.73
CA THR A 274 -7.45 17.48 -1.66
C THR A 274 -8.67 17.17 -0.81
N VAL A 275 -8.46 16.86 0.47
CA VAL A 275 -9.50 16.38 1.38
C VAL A 275 -9.83 17.46 2.41
N LYS A 276 -11.11 17.71 2.63
CA LYS A 276 -11.60 18.69 3.62
C LYS A 276 -12.48 18.00 4.65
N VAL A 277 -12.35 18.41 5.90
CA VAL A 277 -13.33 18.07 6.94
C VAL A 277 -14.48 19.06 6.83
N THR A 278 -15.69 18.56 6.57
CA THR A 278 -16.91 19.39 6.47
C THR A 278 -17.77 19.33 7.73
N ASN A 279 -17.60 18.29 8.54
CA ASN A 279 -18.22 18.18 9.87
C ASN A 279 -17.29 17.40 10.81
N ASN A 280 -17.04 17.93 12.00
CA ASN A 280 -16.16 17.31 12.99
C ASN A 280 -16.72 16.06 13.70
N GLY A 281 -18.00 15.72 13.47
CA GLY A 281 -18.63 14.56 14.08
C GLY A 281 -18.62 14.61 15.62
N SER A 282 -18.51 13.44 16.25
CA SER A 282 -18.52 13.29 17.71
C SER A 282 -17.16 13.56 18.36
N ALA A 283 -16.12 13.89 17.58
CA ALA A 283 -14.76 14.07 18.06
C ALA A 283 -14.54 15.33 18.93
N ASN A 284 -15.58 16.17 19.12
CA ASN A 284 -15.55 17.34 20.01
C ASN A 284 -16.04 17.05 21.45
N ALA A 285 -16.29 15.79 21.82
CA ALA A 285 -16.53 15.41 23.21
C ALA A 285 -15.29 14.73 23.82
N SER A 286 -14.54 15.50 24.62
CA SER A 286 -13.43 15.07 25.49
C SER A 286 -12.05 14.87 24.83
N ALA A 287 -11.37 16.00 24.58
CA ALA A 287 -9.91 16.03 24.64
C ALA A 287 -9.44 15.77 26.09
N LYS A 288 -9.06 14.53 26.37
CA LYS A 288 -8.07 14.22 27.41
C LYS A 288 -7.15 13.13 26.90
N SER A 289 -5.87 13.48 26.79
CA SER A 289 -4.73 12.63 26.46
C SER A 289 -4.91 11.20 26.98
N GLY A 290 -5.07 10.27 26.05
CA GLY A 290 -5.08 8.83 26.29
C GLY A 290 -4.50 8.17 25.04
N SER A 291 -3.41 7.44 25.23
CA SER A 291 -2.73 6.66 24.20
C SER A 291 -3.75 5.85 23.37
N MET A 292 -3.71 5.99 22.04
CA MET A 292 -4.54 5.25 21.06
C MET A 292 -4.16 3.75 20.97
N ALA A 293 -3.56 3.19 22.01
CA ALA A 293 -3.35 1.75 22.16
C ALA A 293 -4.62 1.07 22.70
N SER A 294 -5.78 1.24 22.05
CA SER A 294 -6.93 0.34 22.23
C SER A 294 -8.01 0.60 21.19
N MET A 295 -7.86 0.02 20.00
CA MET A 295 -9.00 -0.26 19.12
C MET A 295 -9.21 -1.77 18.94
N LEU A 296 -8.77 -2.56 19.93
CA LEU A 296 -8.81 -4.03 19.96
C LEU A 296 -9.35 -4.56 21.31
N THR A 297 -10.45 -4.00 21.77
CA THR A 297 -11.31 -4.62 22.79
C THR A 297 -12.73 -4.36 22.28
N PHE A 298 -13.44 -5.29 21.66
CA PHE A 298 -14.01 -6.48 22.27
C PHE A 298 -14.16 -7.59 21.22
N MET A 299 -13.36 -8.65 21.32
CA MET A 299 -13.80 -9.97 20.87
C MET A 299 -13.54 -10.95 22.00
N PRO A 300 -14.55 -11.71 22.46
CA PRO A 300 -14.31 -12.77 23.42
C PRO A 300 -13.34 -13.79 22.81
N LEU A 301 -12.38 -14.24 23.62
CA LEU A 301 -11.29 -15.15 23.25
C LEU A 301 -11.75 -16.42 22.49
N GLN A 302 -13.02 -16.81 22.68
CA GLN A 302 -13.63 -17.96 22.03
C GLN A 302 -13.93 -17.75 20.53
N ALA A 303 -14.13 -16.51 20.06
CA ALA A 303 -14.33 -16.20 18.65
C ALA A 303 -13.02 -16.30 17.83
N LYS A 304 -11.87 -16.09 18.48
CA LYS A 304 -10.55 -16.21 17.84
C LYS A 304 -10.19 -17.66 17.47
N ILE A 305 -10.66 -18.64 18.23
CA ILE A 305 -10.32 -20.05 18.03
C ILE A 305 -11.18 -20.69 16.92
N LEU A 306 -12.44 -20.26 16.78
CA LEU A 306 -13.38 -20.87 15.83
C LEU A 306 -13.11 -20.46 14.36
N VAL A 307 -12.56 -19.26 14.12
CA VAL A 307 -12.22 -18.75 12.77
C VAL A 307 -10.88 -19.29 12.26
N MET A 308 -9.95 -19.63 13.16
CA MET A 308 -8.69 -20.30 12.79
C MET A 308 -8.93 -21.73 12.29
N ALA A 309 -9.96 -22.42 12.81
CA ALA A 309 -10.28 -23.77 12.40
C ALA A 309 -10.91 -23.86 11.00
N SER A 310 -11.70 -22.85 10.59
CA SER A 310 -12.35 -22.85 9.26
C SER A 310 -11.39 -22.46 8.13
N THR A 311 -10.43 -21.56 8.39
CA THR A 311 -9.42 -21.16 7.39
C THR A 311 -8.41 -22.26 7.10
N VAL A 312 -7.97 -23.01 8.12
CA VAL A 312 -7.11 -24.19 7.93
C VAL A 312 -7.85 -25.31 7.18
N LEU A 313 -9.16 -25.46 7.42
CA LEU A 313 -9.98 -26.47 6.74
C LEU A 313 -10.24 -26.13 5.26
N SER A 314 -10.40 -24.84 4.91
CA SER A 314 -10.52 -24.39 3.51
C SER A 314 -9.22 -24.53 2.72
N ILE A 315 -8.06 -24.27 3.35
CA ILE A 315 -6.75 -24.48 2.72
C ILE A 315 -6.46 -25.97 2.50
N ALA A 316 -6.87 -26.82 3.44
CA ALA A 316 -6.74 -28.28 3.29
C ALA A 316 -7.61 -28.84 2.15
N PHE A 317 -8.81 -28.31 1.94
CA PHE A 317 -9.69 -28.75 0.84
C PHE A 317 -9.21 -28.30 -0.55
N ALA A 318 -8.57 -27.13 -0.67
CA ALA A 318 -8.02 -26.65 -1.93
C ALA A 318 -6.73 -27.38 -2.37
N LEU A 319 -6.07 -28.09 -1.46
CA LEU A 319 -4.88 -28.92 -1.74
C LEU A 319 -5.23 -30.40 -2.04
N LEU A 320 -6.51 -30.77 -1.97
CA LEU A 320 -7.02 -32.14 -2.13
C LEU A 320 -7.86 -32.34 -3.41
N LEU A 321 -7.97 -31.31 -4.26
CA LEU A 321 -8.55 -31.33 -5.61
C LEU A 321 -7.49 -30.94 -6.63
#